data_AF-A0A317VRY8-F1
#
_entry.id   AF-A0A317VRY8-F1
#
_cell.length_a   1.000
_cell.length_b   1.000
_cell.length_c   1.000
_cell.angle_alpha   90.00
_cell.angle_beta   90.00
_cell.angle_gamma   90.00
#
_symmetry.space_group_name_H-M   'P 1'
#
loop_
_entity.id
_entity.type
_entity.pdbx_description
1 polymer ?
#
loop_
_entity_poly.entity_id
_entity_poly.type
_entity_poly.pdbx_seq_one_letter_code
_entity_poly.pdbx_strand_id
1 'polypeptide(L)'
;MLCRLSDLNQLGFPKIPDNKPEGDALKDEQLLKDLHRLLLETQVVEGRLCCGNCGHEYMIKEGIANFLLPSHLGLMIPSIAYMNAC
;
A
#
# COMPACT_ATOMS: atom_id res chain seq x y z
N MET A 1 -5.73 -0.12 1.25
CA MET A 1 -5.19 -1.49 1.13
C MET A 1 -4.02 -1.61 2.11
N LEU A 2 -4.30 -2.07 3.33
CA LEU A 2 -3.35 -1.94 4.44
C LEU A 2 -2.48 -3.20 4.54
N CYS A 3 -1.26 -3.15 4.02
CA CYS A 3 -0.15 -3.76 4.76
C CYS A 3 -0.16 -3.09 6.13
N ARG A 4 -0.31 -3.83 7.22
CA ARG A 4 -0.15 -3.22 8.55
C ARG A 4 1.31 -2.77 8.69
N LEU A 5 1.56 -1.50 8.43
CA LEU A 5 2.83 -0.79 8.64
C LEU A 5 3.08 -0.50 10.13
N SER A 6 2.41 -1.20 11.05
CA SER A 6 2.43 -0.91 12.49
C SER A 6 3.83 -1.01 13.11
N ASP A 7 4.80 -1.57 12.39
CA ASP A 7 6.11 -1.89 12.92
C ASP A 7 7.25 -1.38 12.02
N LEU A 8 7.11 -0.18 11.44
CA LEU A 8 8.20 0.53 10.77
C LEU A 8 9.49 0.59 11.63
N ASN A 9 9.32 0.66 12.94
CA ASN A 9 10.41 0.65 13.91
C ASN A 9 11.09 -0.73 14.03
N GLN A 10 10.37 -1.84 13.81
CA GLN A 10 10.96 -3.19 13.77
C GLN A 10 11.73 -3.43 12.47
N LEU A 11 11.36 -2.74 11.41
CA LEU A 11 12.02 -2.79 10.11
C LEU A 11 13.23 -1.83 10.00
N GLY A 12 13.57 -1.11 11.08
CA GLY A 12 14.72 -0.20 11.12
C GLY A 12 14.54 1.09 10.33
N PHE A 13 13.29 1.54 10.10
CA PHE A 13 13.05 2.84 9.49
C PHE A 13 13.21 3.97 10.52
N PRO A 14 13.81 5.12 10.14
CA PRO A 14 13.83 6.30 10.98
C PRO A 14 12.40 6.77 11.29
N LYS A 15 12.24 7.60 12.32
CA LYS A 15 10.93 8.20 12.65
C LYS A 15 10.49 9.10 11.49
N ILE A 16 9.64 8.56 10.64
CA ILE A 16 8.98 9.30 9.56
C ILE A 16 7.79 10.03 10.16
N PRO A 17 7.53 11.29 9.78
CA PRO A 17 6.38 12.05 10.28
C PRO A 17 5.06 11.34 9.95
N ASP A 18 4.12 11.35 10.90
CA ASP A 18 2.78 10.77 10.71
C ASP A 18 1.94 11.53 9.68
N ASN A 19 2.25 12.82 9.49
CA ASN A 19 1.58 13.68 8.52
C ASN A 19 2.46 13.85 7.28
N LYS A 20 1.81 14.02 6.12
CA LYS A 20 2.48 14.37 4.88
C LYS A 20 3.32 15.64 5.10
N PRO A 21 4.62 15.66 4.76
CA PRO A 21 5.42 16.86 4.89
C PRO A 21 5.02 17.91 3.86
N GLU A 22 5.00 19.18 4.29
CA GLU A 22 4.60 20.34 3.49
C GLU A 22 5.56 21.51 3.74
N GLY A 23 5.60 22.47 2.81
CA GLY A 23 6.38 23.71 2.97
C GLY A 23 7.88 23.47 3.18
N ASP A 24 8.44 24.07 4.22
CA ASP A 24 9.87 24.00 4.53
C ASP A 24 10.36 22.58 4.89
N ALA A 25 9.48 21.67 5.31
CA ALA A 25 9.84 20.28 5.55
C ALA A 25 10.30 19.57 4.26
N LEU A 26 9.84 20.02 3.09
CA LEU A 26 10.29 19.49 1.80
C LEU A 26 11.69 19.99 1.39
N LYS A 27 12.27 20.92 2.15
CA LYS A 27 13.67 21.35 1.97
C LYS A 27 14.64 20.49 2.78
N ASP A 28 14.14 19.66 3.69
CA ASP A 28 14.95 18.71 4.44
C ASP A 28 15.31 17.52 3.54
N GLU A 29 16.55 17.52 3.04
CA GLU A 29 17.08 16.47 2.18
C GLU A 29 17.11 15.10 2.86
N GLN A 30 17.32 15.06 4.18
CA GLN A 30 17.37 13.79 4.92
C GLN A 30 15.98 13.16 4.98
N LEU A 31 14.95 13.94 5.27
CA LEU A 31 13.56 13.49 5.23
C LEU A 31 13.18 12.94 3.85
N LEU A 32 13.58 13.63 2.78
CA LEU A 32 13.32 13.19 1.42
C LEU A 32 14.00 11.87 1.08
N LYS A 33 15.25 11.67 1.52
CA LYS A 33 15.98 10.39 1.35
C LYS A 33 15.30 9.26 2.10
N ASP A 34 14.85 9.52 3.33
CA ASP A 34 14.18 8.52 4.14
C ASP A 34 12.83 8.11 3.53
N LEU A 35 12.08 9.07 2.99
CA LEU A 35 10.85 8.82 2.22
C LEU A 35 11.12 8.04 0.93
N HIS A 36 12.18 8.40 0.18
CA HIS A 36 12.56 7.69 -1.03
C HIS A 36 12.83 6.20 -0.73
N ARG A 37 13.65 5.93 0.28
CA ARG A 37 13.96 4.57 0.72
C ARG A 37 12.71 3.79 1.15
N LEU A 38 11.83 4.41 1.92
CA LEU A 38 10.60 3.74 2.36
C LEU A 38 9.64 3.49 1.20
N LEU A 39 9.40 4.47 0.34
CA LEU A 39 8.33 4.39 -0.66
C LEU A 39 8.74 3.69 -1.95
N LEU A 40 10.01 3.76 -2.33
CA LEU A 40 10.50 3.32 -3.64
C LEU A 40 11.49 2.16 -3.54
N GLU A 41 12.31 2.10 -2.50
CA GLU A 41 13.30 1.02 -2.34
C GLU A 41 12.77 -0.15 -1.51
N THR A 42 11.72 0.06 -0.70
CA THR A 42 11.16 -0.98 0.16
C THR A 42 10.01 -1.71 -0.55
N GLN A 43 10.09 -3.03 -0.59
CA GLN A 43 9.09 -3.89 -1.23
C GLN A 43 8.66 -5.04 -0.32
N VAL A 44 7.41 -5.46 -0.46
CA VAL A 44 6.88 -6.65 0.23
C VAL A 44 7.04 -7.84 -0.71
N VAL A 45 7.91 -8.80 -0.34
CA VAL A 45 8.17 -9.99 -1.17
C VAL A 45 7.07 -11.04 -0.98
N GLU A 46 6.65 -11.28 0.28
CA GLU A 46 5.62 -12.24 0.64
C GLU A 46 4.65 -11.58 1.63
N GLY A 47 3.35 -11.79 1.44
CA GLY A 47 2.35 -11.20 2.33
C GLY A 47 0.93 -11.26 1.79
N ARG A 48 0.07 -10.42 2.38
CA ARG A 48 -1.32 -10.25 1.92
C ARG A 48 -1.81 -8.84 2.17
N LEU A 49 -2.69 -8.38 1.30
CA LEU A 49 -3.36 -7.09 1.38
C LEU A 49 -4.82 -7.35 1.72
N CYS A 50 -5.31 -6.80 2.83
CA CYS A 50 -6.72 -6.94 3.21
C CYS A 50 -7.50 -5.70 2.80
N CYS A 51 -8.63 -5.87 2.11
CA CYS A 51 -9.56 -4.78 1.83
C CYS A 51 -10.32 -4.39 3.11
N GLY A 52 -10.27 -3.10 3.47
CA GLY A 52 -10.97 -2.58 4.64
C GLY A 52 -12.50 -2.51 4.51
N ASN A 53 -13.03 -2.66 3.29
CA ASN A 53 -14.47 -2.64 3.03
C ASN A 53 -15.09 -4.05 3.06
N CYS A 54 -14.51 -4.99 2.29
CA CYS A 54 -15.08 -6.33 2.10
C CYS A 54 -14.32 -7.45 2.83
N GLY A 55 -13.16 -7.15 3.42
CA GLY A 55 -12.31 -8.13 4.12
C GLY A 55 -11.55 -9.10 3.22
N HIS A 56 -11.68 -9.00 1.89
CA HIS A 56 -10.98 -9.87 0.96
C HIS A 56 -9.45 -9.71 1.07
N GLU A 57 -8.73 -10.84 1.01
CA GLU A 57 -7.28 -10.90 1.11
C GLU A 57 -6.67 -11.15 -0.27
N TYR A 58 -5.86 -10.21 -0.74
CA TYR A 58 -5.08 -10.32 -1.97
C TYR A 58 -3.66 -10.78 -1.61
N MET A 59 -3.28 -11.95 -2.11
CA MET A 59 -1.98 -12.55 -1.79
C MET A 59 -0.85 -11.87 -2.56
N ILE A 60 0.28 -11.62 -1.88
CA ILE A 60 1.54 -11.19 -2.49
C ILE A 60 2.49 -12.39 -2.48
N LYS A 61 3.01 -12.76 -3.64
CA LYS A 61 4.02 -13.80 -3.80
C LYS A 61 5.12 -13.30 -4.73
N GLU A 62 6.37 -13.53 -4.38
CA GLU A 62 7.53 -13.12 -5.19
C GLU A 62 7.50 -11.61 -5.56
N GLY A 63 6.97 -10.78 -4.66
CA GLY A 63 6.82 -9.33 -4.86
C GLY A 63 5.63 -8.92 -5.73
N ILE A 64 4.82 -9.85 -6.23
CA ILE A 64 3.68 -9.58 -7.10
C ILE A 64 2.38 -9.81 -6.33
N ALA A 65 1.59 -8.74 -6.18
CA ALA A 65 0.25 -8.81 -5.61
C ALA A 65 -0.76 -9.35 -6.62
N ASN A 66 -1.48 -10.41 -6.24
CA ASN A 66 -2.52 -11.00 -7.06
C ASN A 66 -3.86 -10.27 -6.82
N PHE A 67 -4.28 -9.47 -7.81
CA PHE A 67 -5.53 -8.72 -7.81
C PHE A 67 -6.68 -9.40 -8.57
N LEU A 68 -6.54 -10.67 -8.94
CA LEU A 68 -7.58 -11.41 -9.64
C LEU A 68 -8.76 -11.68 -8.69
N LEU A 69 -9.94 -11.19 -9.06
CA LEU A 69 -11.17 -11.43 -8.34
C LEU A 69 -11.90 -12.66 -8.92
N PRO A 70 -12.53 -13.50 -8.07
CA PRO A 70 -13.42 -14.55 -8.54
C PRO A 70 -14.57 -13.99 -9.40
N SER A 71 -15.03 -14.76 -10.38
CA SER A 71 -16.06 -14.32 -11.35
C SER A 71 -17.37 -13.87 -10.69
N HIS A 72 -17.70 -14.41 -9.51
CA HIS A 72 -18.88 -14.06 -8.72
C HIS A 72 -18.70 -12.81 -7.84
N LEU A 73 -17.46 -12.33 -7.66
CA LEU A 73 -17.16 -11.02 -7.06
C LEU A 73 -17.04 -9.92 -8.14
N GLY A 74 -16.78 -10.29 -9.39
CA GLY A 74 -16.43 -9.36 -10.47
C GLY A 74 -17.55 -8.99 -11.45
N LEU A 75 -18.81 -9.42 -11.27
CA LEU A 75 -19.85 -9.21 -12.28
C LEU A 75 -21.23 -8.86 -11.70
N MET A 76 -21.48 -7.55 -11.56
CA MET A 76 -22.79 -6.94 -11.79
C MET A 76 -22.62 -5.46 -12.18
N ILE A 77 -22.35 -5.13 -13.46
CA ILE A 77 -22.82 -3.85 -14.03
C ILE A 77 -23.03 -3.97 -15.57
N PRO A 78 -24.26 -3.85 -16.10
CA PRO A 78 -24.46 -3.48 -17.50
C PRO A 78 -24.25 -1.97 -17.65
N SER A 79 -23.40 -1.58 -18.60
CA SER A 79 -23.14 -0.21 -19.05
C SER A 79 -22.55 0.79 -18.04
N ILE A 80 -21.22 0.96 -18.13
CA ILE A 80 -20.45 2.16 -17.78
C ILE A 80 -20.44 2.56 -16.30
N ALA A 81 -19.43 2.10 -15.56
CA ALA A 81 -18.76 2.90 -14.51
C ALA A 81 -17.44 2.23 -14.11
N TYR A 82 -16.42 3.08 -14.00
CA TYR A 82 -15.12 2.83 -13.40
C TYR A 82 -15.18 1.98 -12.13
N MET A 83 -14.19 1.09 -11.96
CA MET A 83 -13.73 0.49 -10.68
C MET A 83 -14.76 0.50 -9.54
N ASN A 84 -15.74 -0.42 -9.58
CA ASN A 84 -16.41 -0.86 -8.36
C ASN A 84 -15.84 -2.25 -8.01
N ALA A 85 -14.62 -2.20 -7.50
CA ALA A 85 -13.94 -3.33 -6.90
C ALA A 85 -14.19 -3.27 -5.39
N CYS A 86 -13.87 -4.34 -4.66
CA CYS A 86 -13.25 -4.08 -3.37
C CYS A 86 -12.12 -3.04 -3.55
#